data_AF-A0A523XAJ0-F1
#
_entry.id   AF-A0A523XAJ0-F1
#
_cell.length_a   1.000
_cell.length_b   1.000
_cell.length_c   1.000
_cell.angle_alpha   90.00
_cell.angle_beta   90.00
_cell.angle_gamma   90.00
#
_symmetry.space_group_name_H-M   'P 1'
#
loop_
_entity.id
_entity.type
_entity.pdbx_description
1 polymer ?
#
loop_
_entity_poly.entity_id
_entity_poly.type
_entity_poly.pdbx_seq_one_letter_code
_entity_poly.pdbx_strand_id
1 'polypeptide(L)'
;MGLLETKIIKKIKKEVEAKFPDMKGVEPHEERIVIEPEPKVFKKLGVSMPKTYYKEEVFKLSFKKVIKTEDGFEMQRIVRVLVNKSGKIFKISTTK
;
A
#
# COMPACT_ATOMS: atom_id res chain seq x y z
N MET A 1 -0.99 -13.96 -13.64
CA MET A 1 -2.13 -13.04 -13.37
C MET A 1 -1.81 -12.30 -12.08
N GLY A 2 -1.90 -10.96 -12.07
CA GLY A 2 -1.66 -10.15 -10.87
C GLY A 2 -2.70 -10.41 -9.78
N LEU A 3 -2.39 -10.06 -8.53
CA LEU A 3 -3.30 -10.25 -7.39
C LEU A 3 -4.45 -9.25 -7.42
N LEU A 4 -4.22 -8.09 -8.03
CA LEU A 4 -5.19 -7.04 -8.29
C LEU A 4 -5.54 -6.93 -9.77
N GLU A 5 -6.75 -6.44 -10.06
CA GLU A 5 -7.14 -6.12 -11.43
C GLU A 5 -6.20 -5.08 -12.05
N THR A 6 -5.78 -5.31 -13.29
CA THR A 6 -4.85 -4.44 -14.02
C THR A 6 -5.37 -3.00 -14.14
N LYS A 7 -6.69 -2.80 -14.20
CA LYS A 7 -7.31 -1.47 -14.25
C LYS A 7 -7.06 -0.68 -12.96
N ILE A 8 -7.16 -1.35 -11.81
CA ILE A 8 -6.92 -0.74 -10.50
C ILE A 8 -5.45 -0.36 -10.35
N ILE A 9 -4.54 -1.26 -10.73
CA ILE A 9 -3.10 -0.99 -10.69
C ILE A 9 -2.76 0.22 -11.56
N LYS A 10 -3.28 0.28 -12.79
CA LYS A 10 -3.07 1.44 -13.69
C LYS A 10 -3.58 2.75 -13.08
N LYS A 11 -4.73 2.73 -12.39
CA LYS A 11 -5.25 3.91 -11.69
C LYS A 11 -4.31 4.35 -10.57
N ILE A 12 -3.88 3.41 -9.73
CA ILE A 12 -2.98 3.70 -8.61
C ILE A 12 -1.62 4.21 -9.11
N LYS A 13 -1.08 3.64 -10.19
CA LYS A 13 0.14 4.15 -10.83
C LYS A 13 -0.01 5.62 -11.20
N LYS A 14 -1.10 6.00 -11.89
CA LYS A 14 -1.35 7.41 -12.23
C LYS A 14 -1.43 8.31 -10.99
N GLU A 15 -2.09 7.86 -9.93
CA GLU A 15 -2.19 8.63 -8.68
C GLU A 15 -0.83 8.77 -7.97
N VAL A 16 0.00 7.72 -7.98
CA VAL A 16 1.36 7.74 -7.43
C VAL A 16 2.25 8.65 -8.26
N GLU A 17 2.21 8.57 -9.58
CA GLU A 17 2.98 9.44 -10.47
C GLU A 17 2.61 10.92 -10.31
N ALA A 18 1.32 11.22 -10.14
CA ALA A 18 0.85 12.58 -9.92
C ALA A 18 1.37 13.17 -8.60
N LYS A 19 1.50 12.35 -7.54
CA LYS A 19 2.01 12.78 -6.22
C LYS A 19 3.53 12.68 -6.09
N PHE A 20 4.16 11.76 -6.82
CA PHE A 20 5.58 11.42 -6.78
C PHE A 20 6.09 11.28 -8.21
N PRO A 21 6.39 12.40 -8.90
CA PRO A 21 6.82 12.38 -10.30
C PRO A 21 8.07 11.55 -10.56
N ASP A 22 8.92 11.39 -9.55
CA ASP A 22 10.11 10.56 -9.58
C ASP A 22 9.80 9.06 -9.71
N MET A 23 8.58 8.63 -9.37
CA MET A 23 8.10 7.25 -9.52
C MET A 23 7.50 6.96 -10.90
N LYS A 24 7.57 7.91 -11.85
CA LYS A 24 7.08 7.71 -13.22
C LYS A 24 7.70 6.48 -13.88
N GLY A 25 6.84 5.61 -14.41
CA GLY A 25 7.25 4.37 -15.07
C GLY A 25 7.71 3.25 -14.14
N VAL A 26 7.67 3.42 -12.81
CA VAL A 26 8.03 2.36 -11.86
C VAL A 26 6.86 1.37 -11.73
N GLU A 27 7.15 0.08 -11.93
CA GLU A 27 6.17 -0.97 -11.65
C GLU A 27 6.14 -1.29 -10.14
N PRO A 28 4.94 -1.38 -9.52
CA PRO A 28 4.84 -1.77 -8.14
C PRO A 28 5.04 -3.27 -7.96
N HIS A 29 5.65 -3.65 -6.84
CA HIS A 29 5.56 -5.02 -6.33
C HIS A 29 4.26 -5.18 -5.53
N GLU A 30 3.46 -6.17 -5.89
CA GLU A 30 2.17 -6.51 -5.26
C GLU A 30 2.35 -7.57 -4.17
N GLU A 31 1.80 -7.30 -2.99
CA GLU A 31 1.74 -8.26 -1.88
C GLU A 31 0.35 -8.25 -1.26
N ARG A 32 -0.25 -9.43 -1.07
CA ARG A 32 -1.55 -9.57 -0.39
C ARG A 32 -1.32 -9.64 1.12
N ILE A 33 -2.05 -8.81 1.86
CA ILE A 33 -2.05 -8.72 3.32
C ILE A 33 -3.47 -8.96 3.81
N VAL A 34 -3.62 -9.89 4.74
CA VAL A 34 -4.89 -10.08 5.46
C VAL A 34 -4.80 -9.28 6.75
N ILE A 35 -5.71 -8.33 6.94
CA ILE A 35 -5.81 -7.57 8.18
C ILE A 35 -6.90 -8.20 9.04
N GLU A 36 -6.54 -8.61 10.23
CA GLU A 36 -7.46 -9.12 11.24
C GLU A 36 -7.52 -8.15 12.42
N PRO A 37 -8.70 -7.90 12.99
CA PRO A 37 -8.84 -7.01 14.12
C PRO A 37 -8.21 -7.65 15.37
N GLU A 38 -7.28 -6.92 16.00
CA GLU A 38 -6.61 -7.42 17.21
C GLU A 38 -7.59 -7.53 18.40
N PRO A 39 -7.58 -8.65 19.15
CA PRO A 39 -8.43 -8.82 20.34
C PRO A 39 -8.32 -7.68 21.37
N LYS A 40 -7.14 -7.06 21.48
CA LYS A 40 -6.88 -5.94 22.38
C LYS A 40 -7.74 -4.71 22.07
N VAL A 41 -8.10 -4.49 20.80
CA VAL A 41 -8.94 -3.36 20.38
C VAL A 41 -10.34 -3.52 20.96
N PHE A 42 -10.93 -4.71 20.85
CA PHE A 42 -12.25 -5.01 21.43
C PHE A 42 -12.26 -4.84 22.96
N LYS A 43 -11.22 -5.32 23.64
CA LYS A 43 -11.06 -5.14 25.09
C LYS A 43 -11.02 -3.65 25.48
N LYS A 44 -10.31 -2.80 24.72
CA LYS A 44 -10.28 -1.35 24.96
C LYS A 44 -11.64 -0.68 24.74
N LEU A 45 -12.44 -1.21 23.83
CA LEU A 45 -13.79 -0.75 23.55
C LEU A 45 -14.84 -1.32 24.52
N GLY A 46 -14.45 -2.14 25.49
CA GLY A 46 -15.36 -2.74 26.47
C GLY A 46 -16.29 -3.80 25.89
N VAL A 47 -16.00 -4.31 24.69
CA VAL A 47 -16.84 -5.31 24.01
C VAL A 47 -16.13 -6.65 23.90
N SER A 48 -16.91 -7.74 23.94
CA SER A 48 -16.41 -9.07 23.64
C SER A 48 -16.06 -9.19 22.15
N MET A 49 -14.97 -9.89 21.84
CA MET A 49 -14.61 -10.17 20.45
C MET A 49 -15.74 -10.99 19.78
N PRO A 50 -16.27 -10.56 18.64
CA PRO A 50 -17.35 -11.27 17.97
C PRO A 50 -16.85 -12.63 17.44
N LYS A 51 -17.73 -13.63 17.44
CA LYS A 51 -17.45 -14.97 16.88
C LYS A 51 -17.14 -14.94 15.38
N THR A 52 -17.63 -13.90 14.70
CA THR A 52 -17.37 -13.66 13.28
C THR A 52 -16.95 -12.21 13.09
N TYR A 53 -15.81 -12.00 12.46
CA TYR A 53 -15.32 -10.68 12.07
C TYR A 53 -14.94 -10.69 10.60
N TYR A 54 -15.08 -9.54 9.95
CA TYR A 54 -14.70 -9.39 8.56
C TYR A 54 -13.17 -9.34 8.44
N LYS A 55 -12.61 -10.29 7.70
CA LYS A 55 -11.22 -10.21 7.25
C LYS A 55 -11.22 -9.33 6.00
N GLU A 56 -10.60 -8.17 6.08
CA GLU A 56 -10.47 -7.31 4.91
C GLU A 56 -9.17 -7.67 4.19
N GLU A 57 -9.31 -7.96 2.90
CA GLU A 57 -8.15 -8.18 2.04
C GLU A 57 -7.59 -6.85 1.58
N VAL A 58 -6.35 -6.61 1.99
CA VAL A 58 -5.59 -5.43 1.63
C VAL A 58 -4.40 -5.87 0.78
N PHE A 59 -4.02 -5.04 -0.16
CA PHE A 59 -2.87 -5.25 -1.02
C PHE A 59 -1.91 -4.11 -0.80
N LYS A 60 -0.64 -4.45 -0.63
CA LYS A 60 0.46 -3.52 -0.52
C LYS A 60 1.16 -3.43 -1.87
N LEU A 61 1.13 -2.24 -2.45
CA LEU A 61 1.85 -1.91 -3.68
C LEU A 61 3.10 -1.12 -3.31
N SER A 62 4.27 -1.69 -3.55
CA SER A 62 5.56 -1.07 -3.23
C SER A 62 6.27 -0.63 -4.50
N PHE A 63 6.39 0.68 -4.70
CA PHE A 63 7.19 1.31 -5.74
C PHE A 63 8.57 1.60 -5.17
N LYS A 64 9.61 1.03 -5.78
CA LYS A 64 10.99 1.18 -5.33
C LYS A 64 11.81 1.79 -6.45
N LYS A 65 12.55 2.86 -6.15
CA LYS A 65 13.47 3.48 -7.09
C LYS A 65 14.71 4.00 -6.35
N VAL A 66 15.87 3.83 -6.95
CA VAL A 66 17.10 4.50 -6.51
C VAL A 66 17.14 5.88 -7.14
N ILE A 67 17.29 6.91 -6.32
CA ILE A 67 17.44 8.29 -6.75
C ILE A 67 18.83 8.78 -6.35
N LYS A 68 19.44 9.61 -7.20
CA LYS A 68 20.71 10.28 -6.88
C LYS A 68 20.41 11.65 -6.30
N THR A 69 20.98 11.97 -5.15
CA THR A 69 20.88 13.29 -4.55
C THR A 69 21.84 14.27 -5.24
N GLU A 70 21.67 15.56 -4.97
CA GLU A 70 22.53 16.62 -5.52
C GLU A 70 24.00 16.41 -5.15
N ASP A 71 24.26 15.91 -3.95
CA ASP A 71 25.59 15.57 -3.43
C ASP A 71 26.17 14.27 -4.04
N GLY A 72 25.43 13.62 -4.95
CA GLY A 72 25.86 12.43 -5.67
C GLY A 72 25.64 11.11 -4.93
N PHE A 73 25.04 11.12 -3.74
CA PHE A 73 24.69 9.90 -3.01
C PHE A 73 23.47 9.21 -3.63
N GLU A 74 23.46 7.88 -3.59
CA GLU A 74 22.30 7.08 -3.99
C GLU A 74 21.41 6.81 -2.77
N MET A 75 20.12 7.08 -2.91
CA MET A 75 19.11 6.86 -1.88
C MET A 75 17.98 5.99 -2.44
N GLN A 76 17.56 4.99 -1.67
CA GLN A 76 16.43 4.15 -2.06
C GLN A 76 15.12 4.80 -1.61
N ARG A 77 14.38 5.36 -2.55
CA ARG A 77 13.04 5.86 -2.28
C ARG A 77 12.00 4.75 -2.46
N ILE A 78 11.13 4.60 -1.47
CA ILE A 78 10.04 3.62 -1.50
C ILE A 78 8.72 4.31 -1.25
N VAL A 79 7.77 4.19 -2.18
CA VAL A 79 6.36 4.57 -1.97
C VAL A 79 5.56 3.30 -1.78
N ARG A 80 4.86 3.18 -0.65
CA ARG A 80 3.97 2.05 -0.36
C ARG A 80 2.53 2.52 -0.31
N VAL A 81 1.67 1.86 -1.08
CA VAL A 81 0.23 2.11 -1.11
C VAL A 81 -0.51 0.89 -0.58
N LEU A 82 -1.38 1.09 0.40
CA LEU A 82 -2.32 0.07 0.87
C LEU A 82 -3.68 0.32 0.23
N VAL A 83 -4.22 -0.72 -0.41
CA VAL A 83 -5.46 -0.65 -1.18
C VAL A 83 -6.28 -1.92 -0.97
N ASN A 84 -7.62 -1.86 -1.00
CA ASN A 84 -8.45 -3.07 -1.02
C ASN A 84 -8.71 -3.58 -2.44
N LYS A 85 -9.48 -4.66 -2.55
CA LYS A 85 -9.92 -5.25 -3.83
C LYS A 85 -10.64 -4.28 -4.76
N SER A 86 -11.34 -3.26 -4.25
CA SER A 86 -12.07 -2.30 -5.08
C SER A 86 -11.20 -1.14 -5.58
N GLY A 87 -9.93 -1.07 -5.17
CA GLY A 87 -9.04 0.02 -5.56
C GLY A 87 -9.12 1.25 -4.66
N LYS A 88 -9.79 1.17 -3.51
CA LYS A 88 -9.79 2.25 -2.50
C LYS A 88 -8.47 2.26 -1.74
N ILE A 89 -7.75 3.36 -1.83
CA ILE A 89 -6.50 3.56 -1.09
C ILE A 89 -6.82 3.87 0.38
N PHE A 90 -6.24 3.09 1.30
CA PHE A 90 -6.31 3.34 2.75
C PHE A 90 -5.16 4.20 3.25
N LYS A 91 -3.97 3.99 2.69
CA LYS A 91 -2.75 4.64 3.16
C LYS A 91 -1.74 4.74 2.04
N ILE A 92 -1.05 5.86 2.00
CA ILE A 92 0.18 6.05 1.24
C ILE A 92 1.27 6.39 2.24
N SER A 93 2.43 5.73 2.13
CA SER A 93 3.58 6.00 2.98
C SER A 93 4.85 6.04 2.15
N THR A 94 5.81 6.83 2.59
CA THR A 94 7.10 7.00 1.91
C THR A 94 8.24 6.70 2.86
N THR A 95 9.26 6.04 2.35
CA THR A 95 10.58 5.95 2.99
C THR A 95 11.56 6.70 2.11
N LYS A 96 12.36 7.55 2.75
CA LYS A 96 13.56 8.17 2.18
C LYS A 96 14.73 7.36 2.74
#